data_AF-A0A9W7SN01-F1
#
_entry.id   AF-A0A9W7SN01-F1
#
_cell.length_a   1.000
_cell.length_b   1.000
_cell.length_c   1.000
_cell.angle_alpha   90.00
_cell.angle_beta   90.00
_cell.angle_gamma   90.00
#
_symmetry.space_group_name_H-M   'P 1'
#
loop_
_entity.id
_entity.type
_entity.pdbx_description
1 polymer ?
#
loop_
_entity_poly.entity_id
_entity_poly.type
_entity_poly.pdbx_seq_one_letter_code
_entity_poly.pdbx_strand_id
1 'polypeptide(L)'
;MPADSGPTRVLPFSQLFAEGFLAPRHDDFARYFQHHHVALPLRKGDALFFSPSLFHAAGANTTPSTPRSANLLQISSAFGKPMESTDTVAILERIWGRLSAKFAQEGWSREVEALVQAPGGRAPESEQGVLRRGLEGGWGVKEVKEVVKGLRGTRRQSLV
;
A
#
# COMPACT_ATOMS: atom_id res chain seq x y z
N MET A 1 13.80 -15.07 0.00
CA MET A 1 12.86 -15.73 -0.92
C MET A 1 13.66 -16.56 -1.93
N PRO A 2 14.13 -17.75 -1.51
CA PRO A 2 14.78 -18.71 -2.41
C PRO A 2 13.86 -19.16 -3.55
N ALA A 3 14.41 -19.77 -4.61
CA ALA A 3 13.64 -20.14 -5.80
C ALA A 3 12.51 -21.16 -5.52
N ASP A 4 12.78 -22.14 -4.66
CA ASP A 4 11.83 -23.18 -4.21
C ASP A 4 10.69 -22.62 -3.32
N SER A 5 10.89 -21.46 -2.69
CA SER A 5 9.86 -20.73 -1.94
C SER A 5 8.81 -20.07 -2.84
N GLY A 6 8.96 -20.20 -4.17
CA GLY A 6 8.01 -19.75 -5.17
C GLY A 6 7.99 -18.22 -5.32
N PRO A 7 9.09 -17.54 -5.70
CA PRO A 7 9.10 -16.11 -5.92
C PRO A 7 8.10 -15.69 -7.02
N THR A 8 7.82 -14.38 -7.10
CA THR A 8 6.94 -13.85 -8.14
C THR A 8 7.47 -14.19 -9.53
N ARG A 9 6.62 -14.83 -10.33
CA ARG A 9 6.83 -15.10 -11.75
C ARG A 9 6.34 -13.89 -12.52
N VAL A 10 7.13 -13.41 -13.46
CA VAL A 10 6.78 -12.32 -14.36
C VAL A 10 6.97 -12.77 -15.80
N LEU A 11 6.14 -12.27 -16.70
CA LEU A 11 6.34 -12.45 -18.14
C LEU A 11 6.89 -11.14 -18.74
N PRO A 12 8.21 -11.04 -19.00
CA PRO A 12 8.83 -9.81 -19.46
C PRO A 12 8.16 -9.24 -20.72
N PHE A 13 8.08 -7.91 -20.81
CA PHE A 13 7.48 -7.15 -21.93
C PHE A 13 5.99 -7.36 -22.19
N SER A 14 5.33 -8.21 -21.42
CA SER A 14 3.94 -8.56 -21.66
C SER A 14 2.93 -7.45 -21.37
N GLN A 15 3.35 -6.36 -20.72
CA GLN A 15 2.55 -5.13 -20.62
C GLN A 15 2.26 -4.47 -21.99
N LEU A 16 2.96 -4.88 -23.05
CA LEU A 16 2.75 -4.43 -24.42
C LEU A 16 1.77 -5.32 -25.19
N PHE A 17 1.31 -6.42 -24.60
CA PHE A 17 0.40 -7.36 -25.23
C PHE A 17 -1.02 -6.77 -25.29
N ALA A 18 -1.60 -6.71 -26.49
CA ALA A 18 -2.79 -5.91 -26.77
C ALA A 18 -4.04 -6.39 -26.01
N GLU A 19 -4.19 -7.70 -25.87
CA GLU A 19 -5.31 -8.35 -25.20
C GLU A 19 -5.31 -8.09 -23.69
N GLY A 20 -4.14 -7.75 -23.12
CA GLY A 20 -3.98 -7.35 -21.73
C GLY A 20 -4.76 -8.24 -20.76
N PHE A 21 -5.57 -7.64 -19.88
CA PHE A 21 -6.30 -8.34 -18.82
C PHE A 21 -7.29 -9.43 -19.29
N LEU A 22 -7.58 -9.54 -20.60
CA LEU A 22 -8.41 -10.62 -21.13
C LEU A 22 -7.61 -11.90 -21.39
N ALA A 23 -6.30 -11.79 -21.64
CA ALA A 23 -5.44 -12.92 -22.02
C ALA A 23 -5.43 -14.10 -21.02
N PRO A 24 -5.42 -13.89 -19.68
CA PRO A 24 -5.35 -14.99 -18.71
C PRO A 24 -6.57 -15.92 -18.70
N ARG A 25 -7.64 -15.59 -19.43
CA ARG A 25 -8.84 -16.44 -19.57
C ARG A 25 -8.65 -17.56 -20.59
N HIS A 26 -7.56 -17.53 -21.37
CA HIS A 26 -7.28 -18.51 -22.41
C HIS A 26 -6.21 -19.50 -21.93
N ASP A 27 -6.49 -20.80 -22.06
CA ASP A 27 -5.57 -21.87 -21.65
C ASP A 27 -4.23 -21.83 -22.40
N ASP A 28 -4.26 -21.41 -23.66
CA ASP A 28 -3.04 -21.23 -24.47
C ASP A 28 -2.11 -20.17 -23.85
N PHE A 29 -2.68 -19.07 -23.34
CA PHE A 29 -1.92 -18.05 -22.65
C PHE A 29 -1.37 -18.56 -21.32
N ALA A 30 -2.17 -19.31 -20.55
CA ALA A 30 -1.69 -19.92 -19.31
C ALA A 30 -0.51 -20.87 -19.57
N ARG A 31 -0.57 -21.68 -20.64
CA ARG A 31 0.54 -22.54 -21.08
C ARG A 31 1.76 -21.71 -21.50
N TYR A 32 1.56 -20.65 -22.29
CA TYR A 32 2.64 -19.75 -22.70
C TYR A 32 3.34 -19.12 -21.47
N PHE A 33 2.57 -18.57 -20.53
CA PHE A 33 3.10 -18.00 -19.29
C PHE A 33 3.91 -19.02 -18.49
N GLN A 34 3.42 -20.26 -18.35
CA GLN A 34 4.14 -21.30 -17.63
C GLN A 34 5.51 -21.62 -18.26
N HIS A 35 5.62 -21.61 -19.59
CA HIS A 35 6.87 -21.90 -20.29
C HIS A 35 7.83 -20.71 -20.38
N HIS A 36 7.33 -19.47 -20.38
CA HIS A 36 8.12 -18.28 -20.68
C HIS A 36 8.31 -17.30 -19.52
N HIS A 37 7.71 -17.55 -18.36
CA HIS A 37 7.93 -16.69 -17.20
C HIS A 37 9.39 -16.69 -16.74
N VAL A 38 9.79 -15.58 -16.14
CA VAL A 38 11.04 -15.43 -15.40
C VAL A 38 10.70 -15.27 -13.93
N ALA A 39 11.50 -15.88 -13.05
CA ALA A 39 11.41 -15.70 -11.61
C ALA A 39 12.82 -15.62 -11.03
N LEU A 40 13.07 -14.64 -10.16
CA LEU A 40 14.38 -14.44 -9.55
C LEU A 40 14.29 -14.69 -8.04
N PRO A 41 15.28 -15.37 -7.43
CA PRO A 41 15.38 -15.42 -5.98
C PRO A 41 15.66 -14.02 -5.44
N LEU A 42 15.00 -13.64 -4.35
CA LEU A 42 15.16 -12.34 -3.70
C LEU A 42 15.69 -12.51 -2.29
N ARG A 43 16.67 -11.71 -1.89
CA ARG A 43 17.15 -11.61 -0.50
C ARG A 43 16.34 -10.55 0.26
N LYS A 44 16.45 -10.56 1.58
CA LYS A 44 15.81 -9.52 2.41
C LYS A 44 16.40 -8.16 2.03
N GLY A 45 15.53 -7.21 1.71
CA GLY A 45 15.92 -5.88 1.22
C GLY A 45 15.86 -5.73 -0.30
N ASP A 46 15.83 -6.83 -1.06
CA ASP A 46 15.59 -6.78 -2.50
C ASP A 46 14.13 -6.44 -2.78
N ALA A 47 13.89 -5.72 -3.88
CA ALA A 47 12.56 -5.37 -4.36
C ALA A 47 12.44 -5.64 -5.87
N LEU A 48 11.24 -6.04 -6.30
CA LEU A 48 10.90 -6.16 -7.71
C LEU A 48 9.90 -5.05 -8.05
N PHE A 49 10.29 -4.14 -8.94
CA PHE A 49 9.44 -3.06 -9.42
C PHE A 49 9.00 -3.34 -10.86
N PHE A 50 7.68 -3.33 -11.11
CA PHE A 50 7.13 -3.62 -12.43
C PHE A 50 5.80 -2.91 -12.66
N SER A 51 5.45 -2.74 -13.93
CA SER A 51 4.15 -2.19 -14.34
C SER A 51 3.00 -3.11 -13.90
N PRO A 52 1.88 -2.59 -13.37
CA PRO A 52 0.73 -3.41 -13.00
C PRO A 52 0.10 -4.15 -14.18
N SER A 53 0.37 -3.71 -15.42
CA SER A 53 -0.07 -4.38 -16.65
C SER A 53 0.81 -5.57 -17.06
N LEU A 54 1.94 -5.81 -16.39
CA LEU A 54 2.78 -6.98 -16.63
C LEU A 54 2.05 -8.23 -16.12
N PHE A 55 1.96 -9.30 -16.92
CA PHE A 55 1.43 -10.54 -16.35
C PHE A 55 2.41 -11.12 -15.33
N HIS A 56 1.85 -11.47 -14.18
CA HIS A 56 2.61 -12.00 -13.07
C HIS A 56 1.73 -12.93 -12.23
N ALA A 57 2.38 -13.84 -11.52
CA ALA A 57 1.73 -14.75 -10.60
C ALA A 57 2.70 -15.14 -9.49
N ALA A 58 2.19 -15.56 -8.33
CA ALA A 58 3.02 -16.21 -7.35
C ALA A 58 3.51 -17.58 -7.89
N GLY A 59 4.78 -17.91 -7.68
CA GLY A 59 5.26 -19.27 -7.85
C GLY A 59 4.70 -20.20 -6.76
N ALA A 60 4.66 -21.50 -7.04
CA ALA A 60 4.33 -22.50 -6.04
C ALA A 60 5.43 -22.56 -4.97
N ASN A 61 5.05 -22.48 -3.70
CA ASN A 61 5.98 -22.72 -2.59
C ASN A 61 6.09 -24.22 -2.36
N THR A 62 7.27 -24.77 -2.62
CA THR A 62 7.56 -26.22 -2.49
C THR A 62 8.44 -26.53 -1.28
N THR A 63 8.75 -25.52 -0.46
CA THR A 63 9.51 -25.72 0.77
C THR A 63 8.68 -26.47 1.81
N PRO A 64 9.30 -27.31 2.67
CA PRO A 64 8.57 -28.11 3.65
C PRO A 64 7.85 -27.27 4.72
N SER A 65 8.44 -26.14 5.11
CA SER A 65 7.99 -25.38 6.29
C SER A 65 8.43 -23.91 6.31
N THR A 66 8.80 -23.32 5.16
CA THR A 66 9.19 -21.90 5.10
C THR A 66 8.05 -21.06 4.52
N PRO A 67 7.29 -20.32 5.35
CA PRO A 67 6.32 -19.38 4.84
C PRO A 67 7.05 -18.23 4.11
N ARG A 68 6.51 -17.85 2.95
CA ARG A 68 6.99 -16.69 2.20
C ARG A 68 6.16 -15.46 2.55
N SER A 69 6.82 -14.39 2.97
CA SER A 69 6.22 -13.08 3.18
C SER A 69 6.89 -12.04 2.30
N ALA A 70 6.10 -11.07 1.83
CA ALA A 70 6.55 -9.92 1.06
C ALA A 70 5.68 -8.72 1.39
N ASN A 71 6.27 -7.52 1.37
CA ASN A 71 5.52 -6.28 1.41
C ASN A 71 5.17 -5.88 -0.03
N LEU A 72 3.89 -5.64 -0.30
CA LEU A 72 3.42 -5.11 -1.58
C LEU A 72 3.18 -3.61 -1.43
N LEU A 73 3.85 -2.82 -2.26
CA LEU A 73 3.64 -1.38 -2.37
C LEU A 73 3.01 -1.09 -3.74
N GLN A 74 1.73 -0.69 -3.74
CA GLN A 74 1.05 -0.25 -4.94
C GLN A 74 1.13 1.27 -5.02
N ILE A 75 1.84 1.76 -6.03
CA ILE A 75 2.06 3.20 -6.27
C ILE A 75 1.17 3.62 -7.42
N SER A 76 0.24 4.53 -7.16
CA SER A 76 -0.71 5.05 -8.15
C SER A 76 -0.53 6.55 -8.34
N SER A 77 -1.13 7.06 -9.42
CA SER A 77 -1.33 8.49 -9.61
C SER A 77 -2.12 9.09 -8.44
N ALA A 78 -1.92 10.38 -8.14
CA ALA A 78 -2.72 11.11 -7.15
C ALA A 78 -4.23 11.13 -7.47
N PHE A 79 -4.60 10.84 -8.72
CA PHE A 79 -5.98 10.70 -9.18
C PHE A 79 -6.50 9.25 -9.14
N GLY A 80 -5.66 8.28 -8.81
CA GLY A 80 -6.04 6.88 -8.70
C GLY A 80 -6.86 6.64 -7.44
N LYS A 81 -7.85 5.74 -7.53
CA LYS A 81 -8.57 5.24 -6.37
C LYS A 81 -7.85 3.99 -5.85
N PRO A 82 -7.33 4.00 -4.60
CA PRO A 82 -6.79 2.79 -4.00
C PRO A 82 -7.84 1.68 -3.95
N MET A 83 -7.38 0.43 -4.09
CA MET A 83 -8.28 -0.74 -4.02
C MET A 83 -8.83 -0.93 -2.60
N GLU A 84 -8.03 -0.62 -1.59
CA GLU A 84 -8.39 -0.76 -0.18
C GLU A 84 -8.84 0.57 0.44
N SER A 85 -9.85 0.50 1.31
CA SER A 85 -10.15 1.57 2.24
C SER A 85 -9.29 1.43 3.50
N THR A 86 -8.56 2.47 3.87
CA THR A 86 -7.80 2.48 5.13
C THR A 86 -8.71 2.90 6.30
N ASP A 87 -8.66 2.16 7.42
CA ASP A 87 -9.24 2.61 8.68
C ASP A 87 -8.27 3.56 9.41
N THR A 88 -8.25 4.82 8.98
CA THR A 88 -7.39 5.86 9.58
C THR A 88 -7.66 5.99 11.08
N VAL A 89 -8.91 5.85 11.53
CA VAL A 89 -9.27 6.04 12.94
C VAL A 89 -8.62 4.98 13.81
N ALA A 90 -8.70 3.71 13.40
CA ALA A 90 -8.05 2.61 14.11
C ALA A 90 -6.51 2.71 14.09
N ILE A 91 -5.93 3.20 12.98
CA ILE A 91 -4.50 3.46 12.90
C ILE A 91 -4.09 4.55 13.89
N LEU A 92 -4.76 5.71 13.86
CA LEU A 92 -4.48 6.83 14.75
C LEU A 92 -4.60 6.44 16.21
N GLU A 93 -5.61 5.65 16.58
CA GLU A 93 -5.75 5.13 17.95
C GLU A 93 -4.48 4.42 18.45
N ARG A 94 -3.83 3.65 17.58
CA ARG A 94 -2.64 2.87 17.92
C ARG A 94 -1.34 3.67 17.85
N ILE A 95 -1.26 4.65 16.94
CA ILE A 95 0.01 5.34 16.66
C ILE A 95 0.10 6.75 17.25
N TRP A 96 -1.02 7.40 17.61
CA TRP A 96 -1.06 8.81 17.97
C TRP A 96 -0.07 9.14 19.09
N GLY A 97 -0.07 8.37 20.18
CA GLY A 97 0.86 8.60 21.29
C GLY A 97 2.34 8.58 20.88
N ARG A 98 2.72 7.69 19.95
CA ARG A 98 4.09 7.63 19.42
C ARG A 98 4.39 8.79 18.48
N LEU A 99 3.43 9.16 17.63
CA LEU A 99 3.55 10.30 16.73
C LEU A 99 3.71 11.61 17.53
N SER A 100 2.87 11.85 18.53
CA SER A 100 2.94 13.02 19.41
C SER A 100 4.25 13.07 20.20
N ALA A 101 4.69 11.94 20.76
CA ALA A 101 5.97 11.87 21.47
C ALA A 101 7.16 12.18 20.54
N LYS A 102 7.14 11.65 19.31
CA LYS A 102 8.18 11.91 18.32
C LYS A 102 8.20 13.37 17.86
N PHE A 103 7.02 13.97 17.63
CA PHE A 103 6.91 15.39 17.34
C PHE A 103 7.42 16.27 18.48
N ALA A 104 7.11 15.93 19.74
CA ALA A 104 7.62 16.68 20.89
C ALA A 104 9.16 16.61 21.02
N GLN A 105 9.78 15.52 20.56
CA GLN A 105 11.23 15.32 20.60
C GLN A 105 11.97 15.97 19.43
N GLU A 106 11.39 15.91 18.23
CA GLU A 106 12.10 16.23 16.99
C GLU A 106 11.46 17.38 16.18
N GLY A 107 10.31 17.88 16.60
CA GLY A 107 9.50 18.81 15.82
C GLY A 107 9.04 18.21 14.48
N TRP A 108 8.97 19.05 13.45
CA TRP A 108 8.62 18.65 12.08
C TRP A 108 9.79 17.96 11.36
N SER A 109 10.29 16.85 11.92
CA SER A 109 11.28 16.01 11.25
C SER A 109 10.70 15.31 10.02
N ARG A 110 11.58 14.82 9.13
CA ARG A 110 11.17 14.10 7.91
C ARG A 110 10.30 12.90 8.24
N GLU A 111 10.60 12.21 9.33
CA GLU A 111 9.89 11.04 9.81
C GLU A 111 8.51 11.40 10.37
N VAL A 112 8.37 12.53 11.07
CA VAL A 112 7.07 13.03 11.55
C VAL A 112 6.20 13.45 10.36
N GLU A 113 6.76 14.19 9.40
CA GLU A 113 6.08 14.52 8.14
C GLU A 113 5.60 13.26 7.42
N ALA A 114 6.46 12.24 7.29
CA ALA A 114 6.09 10.98 6.63
C ALA A 114 4.91 10.27 7.31
N LEU A 115 4.85 10.25 8.65
CA LEU A 115 3.74 9.66 9.39
C LEU A 115 2.44 10.46 9.23
N VAL A 116 2.52 11.79 9.20
CA VAL A 116 1.34 12.67 8.97
C VAL A 116 0.81 12.57 7.54
N GLN A 117 1.66 12.21 6.57
CA GLN A 117 1.26 12.00 5.18
C GLN A 117 0.63 10.62 4.93
N ALA A 118 0.76 9.67 5.86
CA ALA A 118 0.25 8.31 5.67
C ALA A 118 -1.29 8.24 5.56
N PRO A 119 -2.09 9.01 6.35
CA PRO A 119 -3.51 9.18 6.08
C PRO A 119 -3.76 9.83 4.71
N GLY A 120 -4.76 9.31 4.00
CA GLY A 120 -5.11 9.75 2.66
C GLY A 120 -5.77 11.14 2.61
N GLY A 121 -5.58 11.83 1.49
CA GLY A 121 -6.29 13.05 1.13
C GLY A 121 -5.56 14.34 1.51
N ARG A 122 -5.38 15.21 0.50
CA ARG A 122 -4.77 16.55 0.65
C ARG A 122 -5.76 17.70 0.47
N ALA A 123 -6.98 17.41 0.00
CA ALA A 123 -8.04 18.41 -0.17
C ALA A 123 -8.53 18.94 1.20
N PRO A 124 -8.58 20.26 1.42
CA PRO A 124 -9.12 20.85 2.65
C PRO A 124 -10.64 20.62 2.80
N GLU A 125 -11.16 20.38 3.99
CA GLU A 125 -10.43 19.93 5.18
C GLU A 125 -9.92 18.49 4.97
N SER A 126 -8.67 18.20 5.36
CA SER A 126 -8.02 16.89 5.18
C SER A 126 -7.67 16.21 6.50
N GLU A 127 -7.59 14.88 6.51
CA GLU A 127 -7.09 14.11 7.66
C GLU A 127 -5.68 14.60 8.05
N GLN A 128 -4.81 14.84 7.07
CA GLN A 128 -3.46 15.37 7.30
C GLN A 128 -3.49 16.75 7.99
N GLY A 129 -4.42 17.62 7.62
CA GLY A 129 -4.60 18.93 8.27
C GLY A 129 -5.07 18.80 9.72
N VAL A 130 -5.97 17.85 9.99
CA VAL A 130 -6.41 17.54 11.37
C VAL A 130 -5.24 17.05 12.21
N LEU A 131 -4.41 16.15 11.67
CA LEU A 131 -3.23 15.64 12.37
C LEU A 131 -2.22 16.77 12.70
N ARG A 132 -1.95 17.68 11.76
CA ARG A 132 -1.04 18.83 12.00
C ARG A 132 -1.53 19.70 13.15
N ARG A 133 -2.80 20.12 13.12
CA ARG A 133 -3.41 20.88 14.22
C ARG A 133 -3.38 20.12 15.53
N GLY A 134 -3.61 18.81 15.50
CA GLY A 134 -3.56 17.96 16.68
C GLY A 134 -2.17 17.88 17.32
N LEU A 135 -1.11 17.85 16.52
CA LEU A 135 0.26 17.85 17.02
C LEU A 135 0.65 19.22 17.59
N GLU A 136 0.39 20.30 16.85
CA GLU A 136 0.70 21.66 17.28
C GLU A 136 -0.11 22.10 18.51
N GLY A 137 -1.38 21.67 18.59
CA GLY A 137 -2.29 21.95 19.70
C GLY A 137 -2.18 20.98 20.88
N GLY A 138 -1.32 19.96 20.82
CA GLY A 138 -1.14 19.00 21.91
C GLY A 138 -2.36 18.12 22.18
N TRP A 139 -3.17 17.82 21.16
CA TRP A 139 -4.43 17.09 21.31
C TRP A 139 -4.22 15.65 21.77
N GLY A 140 -5.17 15.18 22.58
CA GLY A 140 -5.26 13.77 22.96
C GLY A 140 -5.78 12.89 21.81
N VAL A 141 -5.51 11.59 21.88
CA VAL A 141 -5.97 10.62 20.85
C VAL A 141 -7.49 10.62 20.66
N LYS A 142 -8.26 10.87 21.73
CA LYS A 142 -9.73 10.95 21.66
C LYS A 142 -10.20 12.12 20.79
N GLU A 143 -9.61 13.30 20.98
CA GLU A 143 -9.97 14.52 20.29
C GLU A 143 -9.69 14.41 18.79
N VAL A 144 -8.48 13.98 18.41
CA VAL A 144 -8.11 13.78 16.99
C VAL A 144 -9.01 12.76 16.32
N LYS A 145 -9.34 11.66 17.01
CA LYS A 145 -10.24 10.63 16.48
C LYS A 145 -11.63 11.18 16.17
N GLU A 146 -12.20 11.98 17.07
CA GLU A 146 -13.54 12.54 16.84
C GLU A 146 -13.55 13.52 15.65
N VAL A 147 -12.52 14.37 15.52
CA VAL A 147 -12.41 15.27 14.37
C VAL A 147 -12.25 14.49 13.05
N VAL A 148 -11.41 13.45 13.02
CA VAL A 148 -11.23 12.60 11.82
C VAL A 148 -12.51 11.82 11.48
N LYS A 149 -13.22 11.29 12.49
CA LYS A 149 -14.53 10.62 12.27
C LYS A 149 -15.56 11.58 11.69
N GLY A 150 -15.66 12.80 12.23
CA GLY A 150 -16.55 13.84 11.72
C GLY A 150 -16.28 14.14 10.25
N LEU A 151 -15.00 14.36 9.91
CA LEU A 151 -14.56 14.61 8.54
C LEU A 151 -14.94 13.49 7.56
N ARG A 152 -14.82 12.23 7.99
CA ARG A 152 -15.22 11.05 7.21
C ARG A 152 -16.73 10.90 7.08
N GLY A 153 -17.48 11.22 8.13
CA GLY A 153 -18.94 11.18 8.12
C GLY A 153 -19.54 12.13 7.08
N THR A 154 -19.04 13.37 7.02
CA THR A 154 -19.48 14.37 6.04
C THR A 154 -19.17 13.97 4.59
N ARG A 155 -18.01 13.33 4.34
CA ARG A 155 -17.63 12.87 3.00
C ARG A 155 -18.46 11.68 2.48
N ARG A 156 -18.98 10.82 3.36
CA ARG A 156 -19.86 9.71 2.95
C ARG A 156 -21.26 10.19 2.54
N GLN A 157 -21.76 11.28 3.13
CA GLN A 157 -23.08 11.82 2.81
C GLN A 157 -23.10 12.66 1.51
N SER A 158 -21.95 13.12 1.03
CA SER A 158 -21.82 13.95 -0.18
C SER A 158 -21.57 13.15 -1.47
N LEU A 159 -21.50 11.81 -1.38
CA LEU A 159 -21.29 10.89 -2.48
C LEU A 159 -22.53 10.01 -2.77
N VAL A 160 -23.68 10.38 -2.23
CA VAL A 160 -25.00 9.77 -2.49
C VAL A 160 -25.90 10.80 -3.14
#